data_AF-A0A965VUW7-F1
#
_entry.id   AF-A0A965VUW7-F1
#
_cell.length_a   1.000
_cell.length_b   1.000
_cell.length_c   1.000
_cell.angle_alpha   90.00
_cell.angle_beta   90.00
_cell.angle_gamma   90.00
#
_symmetry.space_group_name_H-M   'P 1'
#
loop_
_entity.id
_entity.type
_entity.pdbx_description
1 polymer ?
#
loop_
_entity_poly.entity_id
_entity_poly.type
_entity_poly.pdbx_seq_one_letter_code
_entity_poly.pdbx_strand_id
1 'polypeptide(L)'
;MSKPLDFAGDIIRNDYRKRRKKVYAFALGLFLVWYITALPSQLFNDSTSTVLLDRNGELLGARIADDGQWRFQESDSVPYRFAACLVEFEDRNFYGHF
;
A
#
# COMPACT_ATOMS: atom_id res chain seq x y z
N MET A 1 26.32 19.95 -45.55
CA MET A 1 25.63 18.93 -46.37
C MET A 1 24.30 18.63 -45.70
N SER A 2 23.21 19.26 -46.15
CA SER A 2 21.87 19.08 -45.59
C SER A 2 21.32 17.72 -46.01
N LYS A 3 20.79 16.94 -45.05
CA LYS A 3 20.08 15.69 -45.36
C LYS A 3 18.86 16.03 -46.24
N PRO A 4 18.53 15.22 -47.26
CA PRO A 4 17.33 15.44 -48.05
C PRO A 4 16.09 15.36 -47.14
N LEU A 5 15.15 16.30 -47.29
CA LEU A 5 13.89 16.27 -46.55
C LEU A 5 13.02 15.13 -47.09
N ASP A 6 12.97 14.02 -46.35
CA ASP A 6 12.05 12.90 -46.58
C ASP A 6 10.71 13.18 -45.87
N PHE A 7 9.92 14.07 -46.46
CA PHE A 7 8.64 14.48 -45.91
C PHE A 7 7.66 13.31 -45.73
N ALA A 8 7.66 12.34 -46.64
CA ALA A 8 6.77 11.19 -46.57
C ALA A 8 7.16 10.25 -45.42
N GLY A 9 8.45 9.95 -45.25
CA GLY A 9 8.97 9.17 -44.14
C GLY A 9 8.72 9.83 -42.78
N ASP A 10 8.85 11.15 -42.70
CA ASP A 10 8.60 11.92 -41.47
C ASP A 10 7.10 11.95 -41.08
N ILE A 11 6.19 12.08 -42.06
CA ILE A 11 4.74 11.99 -41.84
C ILE A 11 4.35 10.61 -41.33
N ILE A 12 4.81 9.54 -42.00
CA ILE A 12 4.50 8.15 -41.61
C ILE A 12 5.05 7.85 -40.21
N ARG A 13 6.28 8.29 -39.90
CA ARG A 13 6.91 8.10 -38.58
C ARG A 13 6.15 8.86 -37.48
N ASN A 14 5.68 10.07 -37.77
CA ASN A 14 4.88 10.85 -36.84
C ASN A 14 3.50 10.22 -36.59
N ASP A 15 2.85 9.72 -37.64
CA ASP A 15 1.56 9.02 -37.52
C ASP A 15 1.69 7.70 -36.75
N TYR A 16 2.75 6.94 -36.98
CA TYR A 16 3.06 5.75 -36.20
C TYR A 16 3.31 6.08 -34.71
N ARG A 17 4.07 7.15 -34.43
CA ARG A 17 4.31 7.65 -33.07
C ARG A 17 3.02 8.12 -32.39
N LYS A 18 2.14 8.81 -33.12
CA LYS A 18 0.82 9.23 -32.61
C LYS A 18 -0.09 8.04 -32.30
N ARG A 19 -0.14 7.03 -33.19
CA ARG A 19 -0.92 5.79 -32.98
C ARG A 19 -0.41 5.03 -31.75
N ARG A 20 0.90 4.86 -31.61
CA ARG A 20 1.50 4.23 -30.41
C ARG A 20 1.17 4.97 -29.12
N LYS A 21 1.24 6.30 -29.11
CA LYS A 21 0.85 7.11 -27.94
C LYS A 21 -0.62 6.88 -27.56
N LYS A 22 -1.53 6.80 -28.55
CA LYS A 22 -2.94 6.49 -28.29
C LYS A 22 -3.13 5.10 -27.68
N VAL A 23 -2.40 4.09 -28.18
CA VAL A 23 -2.44 2.72 -27.62
C VAL A 23 -1.94 2.70 -26.17
N TYR A 24 -0.81 3.34 -25.86
CA TYR A 24 -0.32 3.41 -24.48
C TYR A 24 -1.27 4.17 -23.56
N ALA A 25 -1.86 5.28 -24.02
CA ALA A 25 -2.85 6.03 -23.25
C ALA A 25 -4.09 5.17 -22.95
N PHE A 26 -4.55 4.40 -23.93
CA PHE A 26 -5.68 3.48 -23.75
C PHE A 26 -5.34 2.35 -22.78
N ALA A 27 -4.17 1.72 -22.92
CA ALA A 27 -3.71 0.68 -22.00
C ALA A 27 -3.55 1.21 -20.57
N LEU A 28 -3.02 2.42 -20.40
CA LEU A 28 -2.95 3.09 -19.09
C LEU A 28 -4.33 3.35 -18.50
N GLY A 29 -5.29 3.80 -19.32
CA GLY A 29 -6.67 4.00 -18.88
C GLY A 29 -7.30 2.70 -18.37
N LEU A 30 -7.15 1.60 -19.13
CA LEU A 30 -7.61 0.28 -18.68
C LEU A 30 -6.93 -0.18 -17.40
N PHE A 31 -5.61 0.02 -17.30
CA PHE A 31 -4.85 -0.32 -16.11
C PHE A 31 -5.33 0.45 -14.87
N LEU A 32 -5.59 1.75 -15.01
CA LEU A 32 -6.10 2.58 -13.90
C LEU A 32 -7.49 2.15 -13.46
N VAL A 33 -8.40 1.86 -14.41
CA VAL A 33 -9.75 1.36 -14.08
C VAL A 33 -9.67 0.02 -13.37
N TRP A 34 -8.85 -0.90 -13.87
CA TRP A 34 -8.59 -2.19 -13.22
C TRP A 34 -8.01 -1.99 -11.81
N TYR A 35 -7.00 -1.13 -11.65
CA TYR A 35 -6.36 -0.85 -10.36
C TYR A 35 -7.35 -0.29 -9.32
N ILE A 36 -8.18 0.68 -9.72
CA ILE A 36 -9.19 1.29 -8.82
C ILE A 36 -10.24 0.27 -8.37
N THR A 37 -10.59 -0.68 -9.25
CA THR A 37 -11.63 -1.68 -8.97
C THR A 37 -11.07 -2.98 -8.36
N ALA A 38 -9.75 -3.18 -8.37
CA ALA A 38 -9.12 -4.38 -7.86
C ALA A 38 -9.13 -4.47 -6.33
N LEU A 39 -9.21 -3.33 -5.62
CA LEU A 39 -9.21 -3.31 -4.16
C LEU A 39 -10.64 -3.11 -3.61
N PRO A 40 -11.05 -3.91 -2.61
CA PRO A 40 -12.31 -3.67 -1.92
C PRO A 40 -12.28 -2.33 -1.19
N SER A 41 -13.45 -1.68 -1.05
CA SER A 41 -13.57 -0.38 -0.39
C SER A 41 -13.13 -0.40 1.08
N GLN A 42 -13.26 -1.56 1.72
CA GLN A 42 -12.75 -1.83 3.06
C GLN A 42 -11.69 -2.92 2.94
N LEU A 43 -10.43 -2.52 3.13
CA LEU A 43 -9.29 -3.42 2.95
C LEU A 43 -9.12 -4.38 4.14
N PHE A 44 -9.49 -3.93 5.34
CA PHE A 44 -9.36 -4.69 6.58
C PHE A 44 -10.61 -4.53 7.45
N ASN A 45 -10.96 -5.61 8.15
CA ASN A 45 -11.98 -5.61 9.18
C ASN A 45 -11.25 -5.77 10.53
N ASP A 46 -11.10 -4.68 11.27
CA ASP A 46 -10.24 -4.59 12.45
C ASP A 46 -10.91 -5.18 13.70
N SER A 47 -11.34 -6.44 13.59
CA SER A 47 -11.82 -7.18 14.75
C SER A 47 -10.70 -7.33 15.77
N THR A 48 -11.00 -6.98 17.03
CA THR A 48 -10.05 -7.06 18.13
C THR A 48 -10.22 -8.37 18.89
N SER A 49 -9.10 -8.89 19.37
CA SER A 49 -9.05 -10.01 20.30
C SER A 49 -9.69 -9.61 21.62
N THR A 50 -10.56 -10.48 22.15
CA THR A 50 -11.25 -10.24 23.42
C THR A 50 -10.41 -10.78 24.57
N VAL A 51 -10.19 -9.96 25.59
CA VAL A 51 -9.48 -10.36 26.81
C VAL A 51 -10.48 -10.52 27.95
N LEU A 52 -10.42 -11.67 28.64
CA LEU A 52 -11.20 -11.96 29.83
C LEU A 52 -10.35 -11.67 31.07
N LEU A 53 -10.83 -10.76 31.90
CA LEU A 53 -10.18 -10.34 33.14
C LEU A 53 -11.02 -10.78 34.35
N ASP A 54 -10.36 -11.02 35.47
CA ASP A 54 -11.02 -11.23 36.75
C ASP A 54 -11.48 -9.89 37.37
N ARG A 55 -12.09 -9.94 38.56
CA ARG A 55 -12.56 -8.73 39.26
C ARG A 55 -11.44 -7.78 39.71
N ASN A 56 -10.21 -8.27 39.80
CA ASN A 56 -9.02 -7.52 40.19
C ASN A 56 -8.22 -7.05 38.97
N GLY A 57 -8.66 -7.37 37.74
CA GLY A 57 -7.98 -7.04 36.50
C GLY A 57 -6.92 -8.05 36.06
N GLU A 58 -6.84 -9.23 36.69
CA GLU A 58 -5.90 -10.29 36.32
C GLU A 58 -6.39 -11.06 35.09
N LEU A 59 -5.47 -11.45 34.21
CA LEU A 59 -5.80 -12.17 32.98
C LEU A 59 -6.32 -13.58 33.27
N LEU A 60 -7.58 -13.85 32.90
CA LEU A 60 -8.18 -15.19 32.95
C LEU A 60 -8.08 -15.92 31.61
N GLY A 61 -8.04 -15.18 30.50
CA GLY A 61 -7.90 -15.76 29.16
C GLY A 61 -8.05 -14.73 28.05
N ALA A 62 -7.76 -15.13 26.82
CA ALA A 62 -7.96 -14.28 25.65
C ALA A 62 -8.44 -15.12 24.46
N ARG A 63 -9.23 -14.49 23.59
CA ARG A 63 -9.76 -15.08 22.36
C ARG A 63 -9.22 -14.34 21.14
N ILE A 64 -8.73 -15.10 20.16
CA ILE A 64 -8.25 -14.58 18.89
C ILE A 64 -9.36 -13.88 18.11
N ALA A 65 -9.00 -12.88 17.29
CA ALA A 65 -9.95 -12.18 16.44
C ALA A 65 -10.60 -13.13 15.42
N ASP A 66 -11.72 -12.74 14.82
CA ASP A 66 -12.52 -13.62 13.95
C ASP A 66 -11.76 -14.03 12.67
N ASP A 67 -10.77 -13.24 12.26
CA ASP A 67 -9.87 -13.52 11.14
C ASP A 67 -8.61 -14.31 11.53
N GLY A 68 -8.53 -14.77 12.79
CA GLY A 68 -7.43 -15.59 13.29
C GLY A 68 -6.15 -14.80 13.58
N GLN A 69 -6.22 -13.47 13.72
CA GLN A 69 -5.07 -12.65 14.12
C GLN A 69 -5.14 -12.25 15.61
N TRP A 70 -3.97 -12.08 16.22
CA TRP A 70 -3.85 -11.45 17.53
C TRP A 70 -3.85 -9.94 17.33
N ARG A 71 -4.94 -9.27 17.73
CA ARG A 71 -5.06 -7.82 17.70
C ARG A 71 -5.58 -7.33 19.04
N PHE A 72 -4.74 -6.64 19.79
CA PHE A 72 -5.19 -6.00 21.02
C PHE A 72 -5.83 -4.64 20.69
N GLN A 73 -6.68 -4.16 21.59
CA GLN A 73 -7.16 -2.78 21.50
C GLN A 73 -5.99 -1.80 21.62
N GLU A 74 -6.19 -0.57 21.15
CA GLU A 74 -5.19 0.48 21.27
C GLU A 74 -4.79 0.67 22.74
N SER A 75 -3.48 0.71 22.98
CA SER A 75 -2.90 1.00 24.29
C SER A 75 -2.62 2.49 24.39
N ASP A 76 -2.91 3.10 25.55
CA ASP A 76 -2.65 4.52 25.80
C ASP A 76 -1.16 4.90 25.72
N SER A 77 -0.28 3.91 25.89
CA SER A 77 1.16 4.13 25.83
C SER A 77 1.95 2.87 25.44
N VAL A 78 3.17 3.08 24.98
CA VAL A 78 4.14 2.02 24.66
C VAL A 78 5.33 2.14 25.62
N PRO A 79 5.78 1.04 26.26
CA PRO A 79 6.95 1.09 27.14
C PRO A 79 8.20 1.55 26.40
N TYR A 80 8.94 2.49 26.99
CA TYR A 80 10.14 3.08 26.37
C TYR A 80 11.15 2.03 25.87
N ARG A 81 11.43 1.00 26.69
CA ARG A 81 12.40 -0.05 26.31
C ARG A 81 11.91 -0.86 25.11
N PHE A 82 10.61 -1.13 25.03
CA PHE A 82 10.03 -1.84 23.90
C PHE A 82 10.13 -1.02 22.63
N ALA A 83 9.74 0.26 22.68
CA ALA A 83 9.86 1.17 21.54
C ALA A 83 11.31 1.30 21.06
N ALA A 84 12.27 1.46 21.98
CA ALA A 84 13.69 1.55 21.64
C ALA A 84 14.22 0.27 20.96
N CYS A 85 13.89 -0.90 21.49
CA CYS A 85 14.26 -2.18 20.88
C CYS A 85 13.63 -2.35 19.49
N LEU A 86 12.36 -1.98 19.34
CA LEU A 86 11.63 -2.14 18.08
C LEU A 86 12.21 -1.24 16.99
N VAL A 87 12.49 0.03 17.31
CA VAL A 87 13.11 0.98 16.37
C VAL A 87 14.51 0.52 15.98
N GLU A 88 15.37 0.16 16.93
CA GLU A 88 16.74 -0.29 16.58
C GLU A 88 16.75 -1.61 15.79
N PHE A 89 15.75 -2.48 15.96
CA PHE A 89 15.67 -3.77 15.28
C PHE A 89 15.05 -3.69 13.89
N GLU A 90 13.90 -3.02 13.75
CA GLU A 90 13.12 -2.99 12.50
C GLU A 90 13.59 -1.86 11.57
N ASP A 91 13.65 -0.63 12.08
CA ASP A 91 14.08 0.56 11.33
C ASP A 91 14.67 1.62 12.25
N ARG A 92 16.00 1.68 12.31
CA ARG A 92 16.73 2.62 13.15
C ARG A 92 16.44 4.09 12.82
N ASN A 93 16.04 4.37 11.57
CA ASN A 93 15.74 5.72 11.12
C ASN A 93 14.25 6.01 11.09
N PHE A 94 13.43 5.21 11.79
CA PHE A 94 11.96 5.36 11.81
C PHE A 94 11.49 6.81 12.04
N TYR A 95 12.12 7.54 12.97
CA TYR A 95 11.79 8.94 13.27
C TYR A 95 12.43 9.97 12.33
N GLY A 96 13.25 9.54 11.38
CA GLY A 96 13.93 10.40 10.42
C GLY A 96 13.20 10.53 9.08
N HIS A 97 12.11 9.79 8.87
CA HIS A 97 11.27 9.91 7.69
C HIS A 97 10.34 11.13 7.78
N PHE A 98 10.11 11.78 6.64
CA PHE A 98 9.24 12.96 6.50
C PHE A 98 8.10 12.70 5.53
#